data_AF-A0A9P8VVP6-F1
#
_entry.id   AF-A0A9P8VVP6-F1
#
_cell.length_a   1.000
_cell.length_b   1.000
_cell.length_c   1.000
_cell.angle_alpha   90.00
_cell.angle_beta   90.00
_cell.angle_gamma   90.00
#
_symmetry.space_group_name_H-M   'P 1'
#
loop_
_entity.id
_entity.type
_entity.pdbx_description
1 polymer ?
#
loop_
_entity_poly.entity_id
_entity_poly.type
_entity_poly.pdbx_seq_one_letter_code
_entity_poly.pdbx_strand_id
1 'polypeptide(L)'
;MDTHDPSQPLLSQQPRRRSTFGLPSWSGRSRLLSVGSPLVRRASVSEVHPDYDDIEPVLPAAPVAANQETRLHKANWALSDQPPNSWAQFRHQWREEFAYFWGTFLILLFGAGVECQVRLNYHTSDIKGNAGDFLQCRLAWAAGVALAVWMAGGVSGGHCNPTVTVALALFRGFPLRKVPGFVVAQIAGATVASLAVYLNYVTSISAYEGGSNVRTIVGPHATAGLFFTLPAAHLPYAGALYTEALASATLTGIVFALADKSNLAPPKGTQPFAMFLALLAIGSALGINTGYAMNGARDTGPRIALAMLGYGPGVFTHDHFYWLWAPWVGAIAGGILGASVYDAFLYIGRDSPFNAPSAAA
;
A
#
# COMPACT_ATOMS: atom_id res chain seq x y z
N MET A 1 65.51 -18.40 -2.82
CA MET A 1 64.78 -18.06 -4.05
C MET A 1 63.36 -17.73 -3.65
N ASP A 2 63.15 -16.65 -2.89
CA ASP A 2 63.13 -15.23 -3.31
C ASP A 2 61.86 -14.94 -4.14
N THR A 3 60.78 -14.38 -3.58
CA THR A 3 60.48 -13.00 -3.11
C THR A 3 60.08 -12.00 -4.23
N HIS A 4 59.05 -11.20 -3.91
CA HIS A 4 58.60 -9.92 -4.52
C HIS A 4 57.95 -9.95 -5.92
N ASP A 5 57.08 -9.03 -6.35
CA ASP A 5 56.20 -7.96 -5.82
C ASP A 5 55.61 -7.29 -7.10
N PRO A 6 54.29 -7.02 -7.21
CA PRO A 6 53.69 -6.41 -8.40
C PRO A 6 53.90 -4.89 -8.48
N SER A 7 54.50 -4.40 -9.57
CA SER A 7 54.41 -3.00 -9.99
C SER A 7 54.02 -2.87 -11.47
N GLN A 8 52.89 -2.21 -11.70
CA GLN A 8 52.40 -1.65 -12.97
C GLN A 8 53.48 -0.77 -13.66
N PRO A 9 53.43 -0.44 -14.99
CA PRO A 9 52.47 0.57 -15.48
C PRO A 9 52.17 0.66 -17.01
N LEU A 10 51.32 1.66 -17.36
CA LEU A 10 51.20 2.44 -18.61
C LEU A 10 50.32 1.93 -19.77
N LEU A 11 49.25 2.71 -20.05
CA LEU A 11 48.75 3.18 -21.36
C LEU A 11 47.71 4.29 -21.03
N SER A 12 48.04 5.57 -20.97
CA SER A 12 48.34 6.54 -22.04
C SER A 12 47.20 6.80 -23.05
N GLN A 13 46.61 7.99 -22.88
CA GLN A 13 46.03 8.90 -23.89
C GLN A 13 44.77 8.51 -24.67
N GLN A 14 43.70 9.33 -24.54
CA GLN A 14 43.10 10.12 -25.65
C GLN A 14 41.98 11.09 -25.14
N PRO A 15 41.57 12.12 -25.93
CA PRO A 15 41.35 13.47 -25.41
C PRO A 15 39.90 13.89 -25.12
N ARG A 16 39.81 15.00 -24.38
CA ARG A 16 38.63 15.77 -23.97
C ARG A 16 37.70 16.14 -25.14
N ARG A 17 36.39 15.98 -24.95
CA ARG A 17 35.36 16.85 -25.56
C ARG A 17 34.66 17.65 -24.48
N ARG A 18 34.76 18.98 -24.61
CA ARG A 18 33.98 19.97 -23.88
C ARG A 18 32.55 19.97 -24.40
N SER A 19 31.56 19.83 -23.52
CA SER A 19 30.23 20.39 -23.74
C SER A 19 29.91 21.30 -22.56
N THR A 20 29.90 22.60 -22.85
CA THR A 20 29.50 23.68 -21.96
C THR A 20 28.00 23.64 -21.72
N PHE A 21 27.59 23.38 -20.48
CA PHE A 21 26.32 23.86 -19.94
C PHE A 21 26.64 24.55 -18.61
N GLY A 22 26.49 25.87 -18.60
CA GLY A 22 26.79 26.71 -17.45
C GLY A 22 25.79 26.46 -16.33
N LEU A 23 26.30 26.07 -15.15
CA LEU A 23 25.59 26.14 -13.88
C LEU A 23 26.03 27.43 -13.16
N PRO A 24 25.14 28.13 -12.45
CA PRO A 24 25.48 29.37 -11.76
C PRO A 24 26.43 29.10 -10.58
N SER A 25 27.50 29.89 -10.50
CA SER A 25 28.50 29.80 -9.44
C SER A 25 27.95 30.34 -8.12
N TRP A 26 27.83 29.47 -7.12
CA TRP A 26 27.66 29.87 -5.72
C TRP A 26 29.05 30.15 -5.10
N SER A 27 29.38 31.41 -4.92
CA SER A 27 30.57 31.84 -4.16
C SER A 27 30.20 32.04 -2.69
N GLY A 28 30.59 31.10 -1.82
CA GLY A 28 30.42 31.22 -0.37
C GLY A 28 31.71 30.81 0.33
N ARG A 29 32.45 31.80 0.84
CA ARG A 29 33.78 31.67 1.46
C ARG A 29 33.77 30.75 2.69
N SER A 30 34.78 29.89 2.75
CA SER A 30 35.22 29.12 3.91
C SER A 30 35.60 30.01 5.10
N ARG A 31 35.11 29.67 6.30
CA ARG A 31 35.73 30.07 7.56
C ARG A 31 36.09 28.81 8.34
N LEU A 32 37.39 28.51 8.38
CA LEU A 32 38.01 27.48 9.22
C LEU A 32 37.87 27.89 10.69
N LEU A 33 37.33 27.00 11.53
CA LEU A 33 37.49 27.05 12.98
C LEU A 33 38.00 25.71 13.49
N SER A 34 39.21 25.79 14.06
CA SER A 34 39.93 24.91 14.98
C SER A 34 39.17 23.70 15.54
N VAL A 35 39.67 22.50 15.24
CA VAL A 35 39.26 21.22 15.85
C VAL A 35 39.80 21.15 17.29
N GLY A 36 38.88 21.18 18.27
CA GLY A 36 39.13 20.74 19.65
C GLY A 36 38.50 19.37 19.87
N SER A 37 39.22 18.47 20.56
CA SER A 37 38.83 17.09 20.85
C SER A 37 37.45 16.99 21.51
N PRO A 38 36.55 16.07 21.09
CA PRO A 38 35.23 15.96 21.70
C PRO A 38 35.31 15.20 23.03
N LEU A 39 35.14 15.93 24.13
CA LEU A 39 34.75 15.37 25.41
C LEU A 39 33.31 14.84 25.30
N VAL A 40 33.11 13.54 25.50
CA VAL A 40 31.78 12.91 25.55
C VAL A 40 31.05 13.41 26.80
N ARG A 41 30.12 14.35 26.64
CA ARG A 41 29.23 14.82 27.71
C ARG A 41 28.07 13.82 27.85
N ARG A 42 27.81 13.33 29.07
CA ARG A 42 26.55 12.62 29.37
C ARG A 42 25.38 13.61 29.25
N ALA A 43 24.37 13.25 28.46
CA ALA A 43 23.15 14.04 28.30
C ALA A 43 22.47 14.26 29.65
N SER A 44 21.96 15.47 29.86
CA SER A 44 21.23 15.88 31.06
C SER A 44 19.81 15.31 31.06
N VAL A 45 19.21 15.14 32.24
CA VAL A 45 17.88 14.52 32.41
C VAL A 45 16.78 15.26 31.63
N SER A 46 16.92 16.58 31.45
CA SER A 46 16.04 17.41 30.62
C SER A 46 16.18 17.17 29.10
N GLU A 47 17.32 16.65 28.63
CA GLU A 47 17.49 16.22 27.22
C GLU A 47 16.94 14.82 26.97
N VAL A 48 16.72 14.03 28.02
CA VAL A 48 16.15 12.68 27.97
C VAL A 48 14.62 12.71 28.10
N HIS A 49 14.07 13.72 28.78
CA HIS A 49 12.64 13.92 28.95
C HIS A 49 12.25 15.36 28.58
N PRO A 50 11.86 15.64 27.33
CA PRO A 50 11.27 16.93 26.99
C PRO A 50 9.90 17.08 27.68
N ASP A 51 9.63 18.27 28.22
CA ASP A 51 8.34 18.63 28.82
C ASP A 51 7.20 18.39 27.84
N TYR A 52 6.13 17.76 28.33
CA TYR A 52 5.01 17.24 27.53
C TYR A 52 4.08 18.32 26.96
N ASP A 53 4.24 19.57 27.38
CA ASP A 53 3.27 20.65 27.10
C ASP A 53 3.53 21.40 25.78
N ASP A 54 4.67 21.18 25.11
CA ASP A 54 5.09 21.93 23.90
C ASP A 54 5.07 21.12 22.58
N ILE A 55 4.46 19.93 22.55
CA ILE A 55 4.39 19.13 21.32
C ILE A 55 3.11 19.50 20.54
N GLU A 56 3.25 20.31 19.48
CA GLU A 56 2.21 20.48 18.48
C GLU A 56 1.68 19.12 17.96
N PRO A 57 0.37 18.98 17.69
CA PRO A 57 -0.26 17.70 17.44
C PRO A 57 0.27 17.05 16.15
N VAL A 58 1.18 16.09 16.29
CA VAL A 58 1.61 15.22 15.19
C VAL A 58 0.45 14.30 14.86
N LEU A 59 -0.15 14.43 13.67
CA LEU A 59 -1.18 13.50 13.18
C LEU A 59 -0.64 12.04 13.20
N PRO A 60 -1.47 11.04 13.49
CA PRO A 60 -1.06 9.62 13.60
C PRO A 60 -0.55 8.99 12.28
N ALA A 61 -0.61 9.72 11.16
CA ALA A 61 -0.03 9.35 9.87
C ALA A 61 0.91 10.42 9.28
N ALA A 62 1.26 11.46 10.06
CA ALA A 62 2.27 12.42 9.60
C ALA A 62 3.65 11.75 9.54
N PRO A 63 4.47 12.04 8.51
CA PRO A 63 5.88 11.68 8.55
C PRO A 63 6.45 12.19 9.87
N VAL A 64 7.32 11.38 10.49
CA VAL A 64 8.02 11.73 11.73
C VAL A 64 8.52 13.18 11.61
N ALA A 65 8.13 14.05 12.55
CA ALA A 65 8.59 15.44 12.54
C ALA A 65 10.12 15.46 12.39
N ALA A 66 10.66 16.42 11.64
CA ALA A 66 12.10 16.45 11.28
C ALA A 66 13.05 16.41 12.49
N ASN A 67 12.55 16.73 13.69
CA ASN A 67 13.28 16.66 14.96
C ASN A 67 13.21 15.29 15.67
N GLN A 68 12.30 14.39 15.29
CA GLN A 68 12.09 13.08 15.91
C GLN A 68 12.58 11.90 15.03
N GLU A 69 13.31 12.18 13.94
CA GLU A 69 13.92 11.13 13.11
C GLU A 69 14.82 10.22 13.96
N THR A 70 14.35 8.99 14.21
CA THR A 70 15.17 7.95 14.82
C THR A 70 16.40 7.73 13.95
N ARG A 71 17.59 7.63 14.59
CA ARG A 71 18.90 7.46 13.91
C ARG A 71 18.95 6.29 12.92
N LEU A 72 17.99 5.36 12.94
CA LEU A 72 17.81 4.25 12.01
C LEU A 72 17.29 4.64 10.62
N HIS A 73 16.80 5.88 10.42
CA HIS A 73 16.19 6.33 9.15
C HIS A 73 16.93 7.45 8.42
N LYS A 74 18.02 7.99 8.99
CA LYS A 74 18.94 8.79 8.19
C LYS A 74 19.63 7.84 7.22
N ALA A 75 19.19 7.83 5.97
CA ALA A 75 19.92 7.16 4.92
C ALA A 75 21.38 7.64 5.00
N ASN A 76 22.37 6.75 4.92
CA ASN A 76 23.77 7.09 5.20
C ASN A 76 24.31 8.32 4.43
N TRP A 77 23.67 8.70 3.32
CA TRP A 77 23.97 9.95 2.60
C TRP A 77 23.56 11.23 3.37
N ALA A 78 22.54 11.18 4.23
CA ALA A 78 22.16 12.28 5.13
C ALA A 78 23.16 12.47 6.29
N LEU A 79 24.14 11.57 6.41
CA LEU A 79 25.30 11.65 7.31
C LEU A 79 26.61 11.88 6.52
N SER A 80 26.53 12.01 5.20
CA SER A 80 27.67 12.24 4.32
C SER A 80 27.62 13.67 3.80
N ASP A 81 28.76 14.36 3.76
CA ASP A 81 28.87 15.68 3.13
C ASP A 81 28.75 15.62 1.59
N GLN A 82 28.61 14.42 1.01
CA GLN A 82 28.43 14.25 -0.42
C GLN A 82 26.95 14.25 -0.83
N PRO A 83 26.60 14.90 -1.95
CA PRO A 83 25.22 14.90 -2.43
C PRO A 83 24.76 13.47 -2.77
N PRO A 84 23.48 13.14 -2.53
CA PRO A 84 22.94 11.82 -2.87
C PRO A 84 23.05 11.54 -4.37
N ASN A 85 23.29 10.28 -4.74
CA ASN A 85 23.29 9.87 -6.15
C ASN A 85 21.90 10.04 -6.81
N SER A 86 21.85 10.03 -8.14
CA SER A 86 20.61 10.28 -8.90
C SER A 86 19.48 9.32 -8.54
N TRP A 87 19.79 8.05 -8.23
CA TRP A 87 18.80 7.09 -7.77
C TRP A 87 18.22 7.44 -6.40
N ALA A 88 19.06 7.84 -5.46
CA ALA A 88 18.63 8.26 -4.12
C ALA A 88 17.77 9.54 -4.17
N GLN A 89 18.04 10.45 -5.10
CA GLN A 89 17.19 11.63 -5.34
C GLN A 89 15.84 11.22 -5.94
N PHE A 90 15.84 10.39 -6.98
CA PHE A 90 14.64 9.89 -7.62
C PHE A 90 13.74 9.10 -6.65
N ARG A 91 14.31 8.15 -5.90
CA ARG A 91 13.54 7.38 -4.90
C ARG A 91 12.96 8.26 -3.82
N HIS A 92 13.62 9.37 -3.49
CA HIS A 92 13.16 10.29 -2.45
C HIS A 92 11.95 11.07 -2.96
N GLN A 93 11.99 11.51 -4.22
CA GLN A 93 10.88 12.22 -4.86
C GLN A 93 9.63 11.36 -5.01
N TRP A 94 9.78 10.08 -5.38
CA TRP A 94 8.68 9.16 -5.66
C TRP A 94 8.44 8.13 -4.55
N ARG A 95 8.95 8.39 -3.34
CA ARG A 95 9.00 7.42 -2.25
C ARG A 95 7.60 6.98 -1.81
N GLU A 96 6.66 7.92 -1.82
CA GLU A 96 5.28 7.69 -1.40
C GLU A 96 4.54 6.81 -2.41
N GLU A 97 4.69 7.09 -3.71
CA GLU A 97 4.13 6.27 -4.79
C GLU A 97 4.70 4.86 -4.78
N PHE A 98 6.01 4.71 -4.58
CA PHE A 98 6.61 3.38 -4.42
C PHE A 98 6.08 2.62 -3.21
N ALA A 99 5.80 3.31 -2.10
CA ALA A 99 5.20 2.70 -0.94
C ALA A 99 3.78 2.18 -1.25
N TYR A 100 2.96 2.96 -1.96
CA TYR A 100 1.63 2.51 -2.42
C TYR A 100 1.69 1.35 -3.41
N PHE A 101 2.64 1.39 -4.34
CA PHE A 101 2.88 0.31 -5.29
C PHE A 101 3.20 -1.00 -4.56
N TRP A 102 4.22 -0.99 -3.69
CA TRP A 102 4.67 -2.20 -3.00
C TRP A 102 3.68 -2.66 -1.92
N GLY A 103 2.99 -1.75 -1.24
CA GLY A 103 1.93 -2.11 -0.31
C GLY A 103 0.78 -2.83 -1.01
N THR A 104 0.26 -2.26 -2.10
CA THR A 104 -0.83 -2.89 -2.86
C THR A 104 -0.37 -4.18 -3.56
N PHE A 105 0.90 -4.24 -3.98
CA PHE A 105 1.51 -5.46 -4.47
C PHE A 105 1.44 -6.61 -3.45
N LEU A 106 1.77 -6.35 -2.18
CA LEU A 106 1.69 -7.38 -1.13
C LEU A 106 0.25 -7.85 -0.87
N ILE A 107 -0.73 -6.93 -0.90
CA ILE A 107 -2.15 -7.29 -0.77
C ILE A 107 -2.52 -8.33 -1.83
N LEU A 108 -2.15 -8.10 -3.09
CA LEU A 108 -2.52 -9.00 -4.19
C LEU A 108 -1.64 -10.25 -4.28
N LEU A 109 -0.36 -10.14 -3.94
CA LEU A 109 0.55 -11.28 -3.93
C LEU A 109 0.01 -12.38 -3.00
N PHE A 110 -0.33 -12.01 -1.77
CA PHE A 110 -0.87 -12.97 -0.80
C PHE A 110 -2.35 -13.27 -1.04
N GLY A 111 -3.14 -12.26 -1.41
CA GLY A 111 -4.57 -12.41 -1.67
C GLY A 111 -4.89 -13.30 -2.87
N ALA A 112 -4.40 -12.95 -4.07
CA ALA A 112 -4.61 -13.80 -5.25
C ALA A 112 -3.83 -15.11 -5.14
N GLY A 113 -2.65 -15.09 -4.49
CA GLY A 113 -1.84 -16.28 -4.25
C GLY A 113 -2.57 -17.35 -3.44
N VAL A 114 -3.23 -16.97 -2.34
CA VAL A 114 -3.99 -17.94 -1.53
C VAL A 114 -5.22 -18.48 -2.26
N GLU A 115 -5.91 -17.66 -3.07
CA GLU A 115 -7.04 -18.13 -3.86
C GLU A 115 -6.59 -19.16 -4.91
N CYS A 116 -5.45 -18.90 -5.57
CA CYS A 116 -4.83 -19.87 -6.48
C CYS A 116 -4.42 -21.14 -5.74
N GLN A 117 -3.75 -21.02 -4.59
CA GLN A 117 -3.31 -22.16 -3.80
C GLN A 117 -4.48 -23.05 -3.38
N VAL A 118 -5.51 -22.47 -2.76
CA VAL A 118 -6.66 -23.22 -2.27
C VAL A 118 -7.43 -23.83 -3.43
N ARG A 119 -7.75 -23.05 -4.49
CA ARG A 119 -8.64 -23.51 -5.56
C ARG A 119 -7.97 -24.45 -6.58
N LEU A 120 -6.72 -24.19 -6.95
CA LEU A 120 -6.04 -24.98 -7.99
C LEU A 120 -5.47 -26.29 -7.44
N ASN A 121 -5.16 -26.38 -6.13
CA ASN A 121 -4.65 -27.60 -5.53
C ASN A 121 -5.62 -28.80 -5.68
N TYR A 122 -6.93 -28.54 -5.72
CA TYR A 122 -7.97 -29.58 -5.80
C TYR A 122 -7.96 -30.40 -7.09
N HIS A 123 -7.37 -29.91 -8.19
CA HIS A 123 -7.37 -30.62 -9.47
C HIS A 123 -6.06 -31.37 -9.78
N THR A 124 -4.98 -31.07 -9.07
CA THR A 124 -3.64 -31.59 -9.41
C THR A 124 -3.08 -32.60 -8.39
N SER A 125 -3.78 -32.85 -7.28
CA SER A 125 -3.32 -33.78 -6.24
C SER A 125 -4.34 -34.89 -5.96
N ASP A 126 -3.88 -36.14 -5.92
CA ASP A 126 -4.68 -37.30 -5.45
C ASP A 126 -5.02 -37.20 -3.94
N ILE A 127 -4.41 -36.23 -3.25
CA ILE A 127 -4.64 -35.93 -1.83
C ILE A 127 -5.67 -34.80 -1.74
N LYS A 128 -6.95 -35.16 -1.94
CA LYS A 128 -8.08 -34.26 -1.71
C LYS A 128 -8.13 -33.87 -0.22
N GLY A 129 -7.55 -32.73 0.15
CA GLY A 129 -7.75 -32.17 1.50
C GLY A 129 -6.69 -31.23 2.09
N ASN A 130 -5.51 -31.04 1.49
CA ASN A 130 -4.38 -30.45 2.25
C ASN A 130 -4.00 -28.98 1.99
N ALA A 131 -4.67 -28.24 1.10
CA ALA A 131 -4.24 -26.87 0.74
C ALA A 131 -5.06 -25.71 1.32
N GLY A 132 -6.05 -25.98 2.18
CA GLY A 132 -6.81 -24.97 2.91
C GLY A 132 -8.27 -24.86 2.52
N ASP A 133 -8.96 -23.92 3.16
CA ASP A 133 -10.38 -23.63 2.97
C ASP A 133 -10.63 -22.10 2.89
N PHE A 134 -11.90 -21.71 2.96
CA PHE A 134 -12.29 -20.30 2.91
C PHE A 134 -11.62 -19.46 4.01
N LEU A 135 -11.47 -20.00 5.23
CA LEU A 135 -10.84 -19.29 6.34
C LEU A 135 -9.36 -19.02 6.07
N GLN A 136 -8.63 -19.99 5.51
CA GLN A 136 -7.25 -19.79 5.09
C GLN A 136 -7.13 -18.64 4.07
N CYS A 137 -8.05 -18.55 3.11
CA CYS A 137 -8.08 -17.40 2.19
C CYS A 137 -8.21 -16.09 2.96
N ARG A 138 -9.17 -15.99 3.89
CA ARG A 138 -9.41 -14.75 4.65
C ARG A 138 -8.20 -14.36 5.52
N LEU A 139 -7.54 -15.34 6.15
CA LEU A 139 -6.32 -15.13 6.93
C LEU A 139 -5.18 -14.56 6.08
N ALA A 140 -4.93 -15.11 4.89
CA ALA A 140 -3.88 -14.63 4.01
C ALA A 140 -4.21 -13.25 3.40
N TRP A 141 -5.46 -12.97 3.04
CA TRP A 141 -5.90 -11.63 2.64
C TRP A 141 -5.67 -10.60 3.75
N ALA A 142 -6.07 -10.92 4.98
CA ALA A 142 -5.85 -10.05 6.14
C ALA A 142 -4.36 -9.83 6.43
N ALA A 143 -3.54 -10.89 6.32
CA ALA A 143 -2.09 -10.81 6.48
C ALA A 143 -1.44 -9.93 5.40
N GLY A 144 -1.88 -10.06 4.15
CA GLY A 144 -1.41 -9.21 3.05
C GLY A 144 -1.67 -7.72 3.29
N VAL A 145 -2.83 -7.37 3.83
CA VAL A 145 -3.15 -5.99 4.22
C VAL A 145 -2.28 -5.52 5.39
N ALA A 146 -2.09 -6.33 6.43
CA ALA A 146 -1.22 -5.98 7.54
C ALA A 146 0.24 -5.73 7.08
N LEU A 147 0.78 -6.62 6.25
CA LEU A 147 2.11 -6.47 5.66
C LEU A 147 2.21 -5.21 4.77
N ALA A 148 1.15 -4.87 4.04
CA ALA A 148 1.08 -3.62 3.28
C ALA A 148 1.16 -2.38 4.18
N VAL A 149 0.47 -2.40 5.34
CA VAL A 149 0.57 -1.30 6.31
C VAL A 149 1.97 -1.20 6.90
N TRP A 150 2.65 -2.31 7.22
CA TRP A 150 4.06 -2.26 7.63
C TRP A 150 4.99 -1.73 6.52
N MET A 151 4.77 -2.16 5.27
CA MET A 151 5.57 -1.74 4.12
C MET A 151 5.43 -0.25 3.82
N ALA A 152 4.20 0.28 3.87
CA ALA A 152 3.88 1.61 3.35
C ALA A 152 3.54 2.66 4.41
N GLY A 153 3.13 2.24 5.61
CA GLY A 153 2.57 3.10 6.66
C GLY A 153 3.53 4.20 7.12
N GLY A 154 4.78 3.84 7.44
CA GLY A 154 5.79 4.81 7.89
C GLY A 154 6.35 5.73 6.80
N VAL A 155 5.92 5.55 5.55
CA VAL A 155 6.40 6.35 4.40
C VAL A 155 5.30 7.24 3.85
N SER A 156 4.09 6.69 3.67
CA SER A 156 3.03 7.28 2.86
C SER A 156 1.68 7.38 3.55
N GLY A 157 1.57 6.90 4.80
CA GLY A 157 0.30 6.67 5.50
C GLY A 157 -0.32 5.31 5.21
N GLY A 158 0.14 4.59 4.17
CA GLY A 158 -0.17 3.19 3.95
C GLY A 158 -1.62 2.89 3.59
N HIS A 159 -2.33 3.80 2.92
CA HIS A 159 -3.76 3.58 2.60
C HIS A 159 -3.97 2.32 1.74
N CYS A 160 -3.09 2.09 0.75
CA CYS A 160 -3.11 0.99 -0.23
C CYS A 160 -4.52 0.66 -0.81
N ASN A 161 -5.40 1.65 -0.81
CA ASN A 161 -6.81 1.54 -1.15
C ASN A 161 -7.34 2.92 -1.58
N PRO A 162 -7.89 3.07 -2.80
CA PRO A 162 -8.49 4.31 -3.27
C PRO A 162 -9.64 4.79 -2.38
N THR A 163 -10.48 3.88 -1.87
CA THR A 163 -11.61 4.20 -0.98
C THR A 163 -11.14 4.92 0.28
N VAL A 164 -10.12 4.37 0.94
CA VAL A 164 -9.51 4.96 2.15
C VAL A 164 -8.82 6.29 1.82
N THR A 165 -8.14 6.36 0.67
CA THR A 165 -7.46 7.58 0.22
C THR A 165 -8.45 8.73 0.00
N VAL A 166 -9.60 8.45 -0.63
CA VAL A 166 -10.67 9.43 -0.82
C VAL A 166 -11.31 9.84 0.51
N ALA A 167 -11.58 8.89 1.41
CA ALA A 167 -12.12 9.19 2.72
C ALA A 167 -11.17 10.10 3.54
N LEU A 168 -9.87 9.80 3.57
CA LEU A 168 -8.90 10.66 4.25
C LEU A 168 -8.78 12.05 3.61
N ALA A 169 -8.96 12.16 2.29
CA ALA A 169 -8.94 13.46 1.61
C ALA A 169 -10.14 14.33 2.00
N LEU A 170 -11.30 13.71 2.19
CA LEU A 170 -12.54 14.41 2.55
C LEU A 170 -12.62 14.75 4.04
N PHE A 171 -12.12 13.89 4.93
CA PHE A 171 -12.36 13.98 6.37
C PHE A 171 -11.14 14.33 7.22
N ARG A 172 -9.91 14.20 6.69
CA ARG A 172 -8.65 14.41 7.43
C ARG A 172 -7.68 15.34 6.69
N GLY A 173 -8.17 16.07 5.69
CA GLY A 173 -7.38 17.05 4.95
C GLY A 173 -6.24 16.45 4.09
N PHE A 174 -6.31 15.17 3.73
CA PHE A 174 -5.28 14.57 2.89
C PHE A 174 -5.21 15.28 1.50
N PRO A 175 -4.01 15.64 0.99
CA PRO A 175 -3.90 16.48 -0.20
C PRO A 175 -4.53 15.87 -1.46
N LEU A 176 -5.63 16.46 -1.93
CA LEU A 176 -6.38 16.00 -3.12
C LEU A 176 -5.49 15.87 -4.38
N ARG A 177 -4.47 16.73 -4.53
CA ARG A 177 -3.53 16.69 -5.66
C ARG A 177 -2.69 15.40 -5.72
N LYS A 178 -2.47 14.73 -4.59
CA LYS A 178 -1.70 13.47 -4.52
C LYS A 178 -2.56 12.25 -4.85
N VAL A 179 -3.89 12.35 -4.69
CA VAL A 179 -4.82 11.21 -4.84
C VAL A 179 -4.67 10.51 -6.20
N PRO A 180 -4.63 11.18 -7.36
CA PRO A 180 -4.53 10.49 -8.65
C PRO A 180 -3.23 9.69 -8.80
N GLY A 181 -2.10 10.27 -8.40
CA GLY A 181 -0.79 9.60 -8.46
C GLY A 181 -0.75 8.34 -7.59
N PHE A 182 -1.35 8.40 -6.40
CA PHE A 182 -1.41 7.27 -5.48
C PHE A 182 -2.34 6.18 -6.00
N VAL A 183 -3.50 6.54 -6.56
CA VAL A 183 -4.40 5.58 -7.20
C VAL A 183 -3.70 4.83 -8.34
N VAL A 184 -2.97 5.55 -9.21
CA VAL A 184 -2.19 4.93 -10.29
C VAL A 184 -1.13 3.98 -9.74
N ALA A 185 -0.39 4.39 -8.70
CA ALA A 185 0.61 3.55 -8.07
C ALA A 185 0.01 2.27 -7.45
N GLN A 186 -1.15 2.39 -6.80
CA GLN A 186 -1.88 1.25 -6.22
C GLN A 186 -2.33 0.27 -7.31
N ILE A 187 -2.94 0.76 -8.39
CA ILE A 187 -3.38 -0.07 -9.53
C ILE A 187 -2.16 -0.78 -10.15
N ALA A 188 -1.07 -0.05 -10.40
CA ALA A 188 0.15 -0.63 -10.96
C ALA A 188 0.73 -1.73 -10.06
N GLY A 189 0.76 -1.52 -8.74
CA GLY A 189 1.20 -2.52 -7.77
C GLY A 189 0.34 -3.78 -7.80
N ALA A 190 -0.99 -3.62 -7.81
CA ALA A 190 -1.93 -4.72 -7.93
C ALA A 190 -1.79 -5.48 -9.27
N THR A 191 -1.56 -4.78 -10.39
CA THR A 191 -1.32 -5.39 -11.70
C THR A 191 -0.05 -6.24 -11.69
N VAL A 192 1.07 -5.69 -11.21
CA VAL A 192 2.35 -6.41 -11.19
C VAL A 192 2.31 -7.62 -10.25
N ALA A 193 1.65 -7.50 -9.10
CA ALA A 193 1.42 -8.65 -8.20
C ALA A 193 0.59 -9.75 -8.87
N SER A 194 -0.46 -9.38 -9.60
CA SER A 194 -1.31 -10.35 -10.29
C SER A 194 -0.57 -11.07 -11.40
N LEU A 195 0.29 -10.36 -12.15
CA LEU A 195 1.20 -10.98 -13.12
C LEU A 195 2.14 -11.97 -12.43
N ALA A 196 2.76 -11.58 -11.30
CA ALA A 196 3.66 -12.45 -10.55
C ALA A 196 2.97 -13.71 -10.01
N VAL A 197 1.77 -13.58 -9.45
CA VAL A 197 0.95 -14.72 -8.98
C VAL A 197 0.57 -15.61 -10.16
N TYR A 198 0.13 -15.03 -11.27
CA TYR A 198 -0.21 -15.80 -12.47
C TYR A 198 0.99 -16.59 -12.99
N LEU A 199 2.17 -15.97 -13.09
CA LEU A 199 3.43 -16.63 -13.47
C LEU A 199 3.75 -17.80 -12.54
N ASN A 200 3.52 -17.64 -11.23
CA ASN A 200 3.73 -18.70 -10.24
C ASN A 200 2.77 -19.89 -10.41
N TYR A 201 1.55 -19.65 -10.91
CA TYR A 201 0.49 -20.66 -11.02
C TYR A 201 0.10 -21.05 -12.45
N VAL A 202 0.78 -20.55 -13.49
CA VAL A 202 0.37 -20.69 -14.90
C VAL A 202 0.16 -22.14 -15.33
N THR A 203 1.01 -23.06 -14.85
CA THR A 203 0.90 -24.49 -15.11
C THR A 203 -0.35 -25.07 -14.46
N SER A 204 -0.61 -24.75 -13.20
CA SER A 204 -1.80 -25.20 -12.46
C SER A 204 -3.08 -24.59 -13.03
N ILE A 205 -3.07 -23.32 -13.42
CA ILE A 205 -4.19 -22.64 -14.10
C ILE A 205 -4.49 -23.35 -15.42
N SER A 206 -3.47 -23.61 -16.24
CA SER A 206 -3.64 -24.28 -17.53
C SER A 206 -4.17 -25.71 -17.36
N ALA A 207 -3.72 -26.44 -16.34
CA ALA A 207 -4.26 -27.76 -16.03
C ALA A 207 -5.72 -27.70 -15.56
N TYR A 208 -6.07 -26.71 -14.71
CA TYR A 208 -7.41 -26.52 -14.18
C TYR A 208 -8.43 -26.11 -15.25
N GLU A 209 -8.03 -25.23 -16.18
CA GLU A 209 -8.86 -24.75 -17.29
C GLU A 209 -8.91 -25.71 -18.48
N GLY A 210 -8.11 -26.79 -18.48
CA GLY A 210 -8.10 -27.80 -19.54
C GLY A 210 -7.21 -27.47 -20.76
N GLY A 211 -6.28 -26.52 -20.63
CA GLY A 211 -5.27 -26.24 -21.65
C GLY A 211 -4.55 -24.91 -21.47
N SER A 212 -3.38 -24.77 -22.11
CA SER A 212 -2.55 -23.56 -22.03
C SER A 212 -3.13 -22.34 -22.75
N ASN A 213 -4.09 -22.55 -23.66
CA ASN A 213 -4.72 -21.49 -24.46
C ASN A 213 -6.15 -21.16 -24.01
N VAL A 214 -6.60 -21.71 -22.89
CA VAL A 214 -7.95 -21.51 -22.35
C VAL A 214 -7.86 -20.55 -21.17
N ARG A 215 -8.59 -19.42 -21.22
CA ARG A 215 -8.65 -18.43 -20.13
C ARG A 215 -10.08 -18.00 -19.92
N THR A 216 -10.64 -18.31 -18.75
CA THR A 216 -12.09 -18.25 -18.52
C THR A 216 -12.47 -17.36 -17.35
N ILE A 217 -13.51 -16.54 -17.56
CA ILE A 217 -13.96 -15.54 -16.59
C ILE A 217 -15.03 -16.10 -15.65
N VAL A 218 -15.99 -16.83 -16.20
CA VAL A 218 -17.12 -17.43 -15.48
C VAL A 218 -17.29 -18.89 -15.91
N GLY A 219 -17.81 -19.71 -15.00
CA GLY A 219 -18.05 -21.13 -15.23
C GLY A 219 -17.35 -22.05 -14.23
N PRO A 220 -17.55 -23.38 -14.32
CA PRO A 220 -17.06 -24.35 -13.34
C PRO A 220 -15.54 -24.42 -13.21
N HIS A 221 -14.82 -24.13 -14.30
CA HIS A 221 -13.35 -24.12 -14.36
C HIS A 221 -12.78 -22.72 -14.48
N ALA A 222 -13.57 -21.67 -14.18
CA ALA A 222 -13.12 -20.30 -14.29
C ALA A 222 -12.07 -19.91 -13.25
N THR A 223 -11.02 -19.24 -13.71
CA THR A 223 -9.89 -18.84 -12.85
C THR A 223 -9.75 -17.33 -12.68
N ALA A 224 -10.46 -16.51 -13.47
CA ALA A 224 -10.35 -15.06 -13.35
C ALA A 224 -10.77 -14.54 -11.96
N GLY A 225 -11.79 -15.16 -11.36
CA GLY A 225 -12.28 -14.85 -10.01
C GLY A 225 -11.30 -15.18 -8.87
N LEU A 226 -10.15 -15.79 -9.16
CA LEU A 226 -9.07 -15.98 -8.18
C LEU A 226 -8.27 -14.70 -7.96
N PHE A 227 -8.32 -13.77 -8.92
CA PHE A 227 -7.51 -12.56 -8.94
C PHE A 227 -8.32 -11.30 -8.60
N PHE A 228 -9.51 -11.18 -9.18
CA PHE A 228 -10.45 -10.07 -8.92
C PHE A 228 -11.81 -10.59 -8.46
N THR A 229 -12.69 -9.68 -8.06
CA THR A 229 -14.01 -10.03 -7.53
C THR A 229 -15.09 -10.17 -8.60
N LEU A 230 -15.99 -11.12 -8.36
CA LEU A 230 -17.20 -11.35 -9.14
C LEU A 230 -18.39 -11.44 -8.17
N PRO A 231 -19.57 -10.93 -8.53
CA PRO A 231 -20.76 -11.12 -7.71
C PRO A 231 -21.16 -12.60 -7.72
N ALA A 232 -21.74 -13.08 -6.61
CA ALA A 232 -22.32 -14.41 -6.57
C ALA A 232 -23.47 -14.52 -7.60
N ALA A 233 -23.56 -15.64 -8.31
CA ALA A 233 -24.46 -15.79 -9.46
C ALA A 233 -25.96 -15.59 -9.16
N HIS A 234 -26.37 -15.76 -7.91
CA HIS A 234 -27.76 -15.58 -7.46
C HIS A 234 -28.02 -14.20 -6.84
N LEU A 235 -27.00 -13.35 -6.71
CA LEU A 235 -27.10 -12.09 -6.01
C LEU A 235 -27.62 -10.99 -6.94
N PRO A 236 -28.72 -10.30 -6.59
CA PRO A 236 -29.17 -9.14 -7.36
C PRO A 236 -28.12 -8.02 -7.34
N TYR A 237 -28.01 -7.23 -8.42
CA TYR A 237 -27.02 -6.15 -8.51
C TYR A 237 -27.13 -5.11 -7.39
N ALA A 238 -28.35 -4.78 -6.95
CA ALA A 238 -28.55 -3.90 -5.78
C ALA A 238 -27.98 -4.52 -4.49
N GLY A 239 -28.10 -5.84 -4.32
CA GLY A 239 -27.50 -6.57 -3.21
C GLY A 239 -25.98 -6.59 -3.26
N ALA A 240 -25.40 -6.73 -4.46
CA ALA A 240 -23.96 -6.63 -4.69
C ALA A 240 -23.42 -5.22 -4.38
N LEU A 241 -24.15 -4.17 -4.76
CA LEU A 241 -23.78 -2.80 -4.42
C LEU A 241 -23.85 -2.58 -2.90
N TYR A 242 -24.92 -3.04 -2.25
CA TYR A 242 -25.11 -2.90 -0.81
C TYR A 242 -24.00 -3.59 -0.01
N THR A 243 -23.64 -4.83 -0.37
CA THR A 243 -22.63 -5.58 0.39
C THR A 243 -21.22 -5.00 0.24
N GLU A 244 -20.87 -4.46 -0.94
CA GLU A 244 -19.61 -3.71 -1.13
C GLU A 244 -19.59 -2.40 -0.33
N ALA A 245 -20.71 -1.66 -0.34
CA ALA A 245 -20.83 -0.43 0.44
C ALA A 245 -20.74 -0.69 1.94
N LEU A 246 -21.43 -1.74 2.45
CA LEU A 246 -21.41 -2.12 3.86
C LEU A 246 -20.01 -2.54 4.33
N ALA A 247 -19.32 -3.38 3.56
CA ALA A 247 -17.95 -3.79 3.87
C ALA A 247 -17.00 -2.58 3.88
N SER A 248 -17.13 -1.68 2.90
CA SER A 248 -16.28 -0.48 2.79
C SER A 248 -16.55 0.56 3.87
N ALA A 249 -17.82 0.72 4.28
CA ALA A 249 -18.21 1.54 5.42
C ALA A 249 -17.59 1.02 6.71
N THR A 250 -17.66 -0.29 6.92
CA THR A 250 -17.08 -0.97 8.09
C THR A 250 -15.56 -0.78 8.10
N LEU A 251 -14.89 -1.04 6.97
CA LEU A 251 -13.45 -0.84 6.82
C LEU A 251 -13.04 0.58 7.16
N THR A 252 -13.68 1.58 6.56
CA THR A 252 -13.27 2.98 6.72
C THR A 252 -13.57 3.50 8.13
N GLY A 253 -14.71 3.12 8.72
CA GLY A 253 -15.03 3.45 10.12
C GLY A 253 -14.01 2.88 11.10
N ILE A 254 -13.58 1.62 10.91
CA ILE A 254 -12.53 1.02 11.72
C ILE A 254 -11.16 1.66 11.45
N VAL A 255 -10.80 1.95 10.20
CA VAL A 255 -9.56 2.68 9.88
C VAL A 255 -9.51 4.02 10.62
N PHE A 256 -10.62 4.76 10.66
CA PHE A 256 -10.70 6.03 11.37
C PHE A 256 -10.60 5.83 12.88
N ALA A 257 -11.26 4.80 13.42
CA ALA A 257 -11.16 4.44 14.83
C ALA A 257 -9.74 4.08 15.27
N LEU A 258 -9.02 3.31 14.44
CA LEU A 258 -7.64 2.91 14.70
C LEU A 258 -6.66 4.07 14.56
N ALA A 259 -6.96 5.04 13.69
CA ALA A 259 -6.18 6.25 13.53
C ALA A 259 -6.47 7.30 14.61
N ASP A 260 -7.62 7.28 15.28
CA ASP A 260 -7.98 8.27 16.29
C ASP A 260 -7.20 8.11 17.60
N LYS A 261 -6.31 9.06 17.89
CA LYS A 261 -5.52 9.11 19.13
C LYS A 261 -6.35 9.41 20.38
N SER A 262 -7.54 9.98 20.23
CA SER A 262 -8.46 10.25 21.33
C SER A 262 -9.33 9.04 21.68
N ASN A 263 -9.27 7.98 20.86
CA ASN A 263 -9.90 6.69 21.10
C ASN A 263 -8.85 5.66 21.54
N LEU A 264 -9.20 4.36 21.54
CA LEU A 264 -8.32 3.24 21.83
C LEU A 264 -7.38 2.96 20.65
N ALA A 265 -6.47 3.90 20.37
CA ALA A 265 -5.44 3.74 19.36
C ALA A 265 -4.49 2.60 19.75
N PRO A 266 -4.22 1.63 18.84
CA PRO A 266 -3.21 0.61 19.07
C PRO A 266 -1.84 1.22 19.41
N PRO A 267 -1.04 0.57 20.29
CA PRO A 267 0.33 0.96 20.54
C PRO A 267 1.13 1.18 19.25
N LYS A 268 2.10 2.09 19.29
CA LYS A 268 2.90 2.42 18.11
C LYS A 268 3.55 1.16 17.54
N GLY A 269 3.35 0.91 16.24
CA GLY A 269 3.87 -0.25 15.53
C GLY A 269 2.98 -1.48 15.52
N THR A 270 1.89 -1.53 16.31
CA THR A 270 0.94 -2.66 16.34
C THR A 270 -0.32 -2.44 15.49
N GLN A 271 -0.47 -1.25 14.89
CA GLN A 271 -1.54 -0.92 13.94
C GLN A 271 -1.79 -2.00 12.87
N PRO A 272 -0.77 -2.65 12.28
CA PRO A 272 -0.98 -3.73 11.32
C PRO A 272 -1.70 -4.95 11.88
N PHE A 273 -1.52 -5.28 13.17
CA PHE A 273 -2.27 -6.37 13.80
C PHE A 273 -3.75 -6.01 14.00
N ALA A 274 -4.05 -4.75 14.37
CA ALA A 274 -5.43 -4.29 14.44
C ALA A 274 -6.09 -4.32 13.04
N MET A 275 -5.34 -3.93 12.00
CA MET A 275 -5.80 -4.02 10.63
C MET A 275 -6.02 -5.48 10.18
N PHE A 276 -5.12 -6.41 10.55
CA PHE A 276 -5.31 -7.84 10.32
C PHE A 276 -6.66 -8.32 10.90
N LEU A 277 -6.95 -7.99 12.15
CA LEU A 277 -8.20 -8.39 12.80
C LEU A 277 -9.42 -7.79 12.09
N ALA A 278 -9.36 -6.51 11.71
CA ALA A 278 -10.44 -5.84 11.00
C ALA A 278 -10.76 -6.52 9.66
N LEU A 279 -9.73 -6.78 8.85
CA LEU A 279 -9.89 -7.40 7.53
C LEU A 279 -10.28 -8.88 7.64
N LEU A 280 -9.79 -9.60 8.64
CA LEU A 280 -10.21 -10.97 8.90
C LEU A 280 -11.70 -11.03 9.26
N ALA A 281 -12.17 -10.12 10.12
CA ALA A 281 -13.57 -10.05 10.51
C ALA A 281 -14.47 -9.70 9.32
N ILE A 282 -14.14 -8.64 8.57
CA ILE A 282 -14.89 -8.26 7.37
C ILE A 282 -14.89 -9.39 6.34
N GLY A 283 -13.73 -9.98 6.08
CA GLY A 283 -13.61 -11.03 5.06
C GLY A 283 -14.38 -12.29 5.40
N SER A 284 -14.38 -12.66 6.68
CA SER A 284 -15.08 -13.86 7.18
C SER A 284 -16.59 -13.66 7.28
N ALA A 285 -17.06 -12.44 7.56
CA ALA A 285 -18.48 -12.15 7.75
C ALA A 285 -19.21 -11.67 6.48
N LEU A 286 -18.54 -10.89 5.62
CA LEU A 286 -19.18 -10.15 4.52
C LEU A 286 -18.71 -10.62 3.12
N GLY A 287 -17.91 -11.68 3.04
CA GLY A 287 -17.17 -12.00 1.81
C GLY A 287 -17.83 -12.92 0.80
N ILE A 288 -18.85 -13.70 1.15
CA ILE A 288 -19.37 -14.71 0.22
C ILE A 288 -20.16 -14.11 -0.95
N ASN A 289 -20.73 -12.91 -0.76
CA ASN A 289 -21.60 -12.27 -1.74
C ASN A 289 -20.84 -11.68 -2.93
N THR A 290 -19.72 -10.98 -2.67
CA THR A 290 -18.94 -10.25 -3.68
C THR A 290 -17.44 -10.39 -3.52
N GLY A 291 -16.95 -11.08 -2.48
CA GLY A 291 -15.51 -11.17 -2.20
C GLY A 291 -14.91 -9.92 -1.51
N TYR A 292 -15.75 -9.03 -0.96
CA TYR A 292 -15.37 -7.80 -0.24
C TYR A 292 -14.30 -6.98 -0.97
N ALA A 293 -14.54 -6.58 -2.22
CA ALA A 293 -13.54 -5.86 -2.99
C ALA A 293 -13.01 -4.64 -2.22
N MET A 294 -13.91 -3.77 -1.73
CA MET A 294 -13.67 -2.56 -0.90
C MET A 294 -12.62 -1.56 -1.42
N ASN A 295 -11.99 -1.87 -2.54
CA ASN A 295 -10.75 -1.31 -3.02
C ASN A 295 -10.71 -1.47 -4.54
N GLY A 296 -11.00 -0.37 -5.23
CA GLY A 296 -11.00 -0.34 -6.70
C GLY A 296 -9.66 -0.70 -7.32
N ALA A 297 -8.53 -0.41 -6.67
CA ALA A 297 -7.20 -0.80 -7.16
C ALA A 297 -6.96 -2.32 -7.05
N ARG A 298 -7.41 -2.93 -5.96
CA ARG A 298 -7.36 -4.39 -5.73
C ARG A 298 -8.19 -5.18 -6.73
N ASP A 299 -9.18 -4.54 -7.35
CA ASP A 299 -10.04 -5.17 -8.36
C ASP A 299 -9.61 -4.83 -9.80
N THR A 300 -9.23 -3.58 -10.05
CA THR A 300 -8.83 -3.10 -11.39
C THR A 300 -7.46 -3.62 -11.81
N GLY A 301 -6.48 -3.61 -10.89
CA GLY A 301 -5.12 -4.05 -11.20
C GLY A 301 -5.04 -5.47 -11.76
N PRO A 302 -5.68 -6.46 -11.11
CA PRO A 302 -5.72 -7.82 -11.64
C PRO A 302 -6.50 -7.94 -12.94
N ARG A 303 -7.57 -7.16 -13.16
CA ARG A 303 -8.27 -7.16 -14.46
C ARG A 303 -7.38 -6.70 -15.61
N ILE A 304 -6.57 -5.66 -15.39
CA ILE A 304 -5.58 -5.21 -16.39
C ILE A 304 -4.59 -6.34 -16.69
N ALA A 305 -4.04 -6.99 -15.65
CA ALA A 305 -3.12 -8.10 -15.81
C ALA A 305 -3.75 -9.26 -16.61
N LEU A 306 -4.95 -9.69 -16.22
CA LEU A 306 -5.64 -10.82 -16.86
C LEU A 306 -6.05 -10.51 -18.30
N ALA A 307 -6.46 -9.27 -18.60
CA ALA A 307 -6.72 -8.85 -19.98
C ALA A 307 -5.48 -9.01 -20.87
N MET A 308 -4.28 -8.68 -20.35
CA MET A 308 -3.00 -8.88 -21.06
C MET A 308 -2.63 -10.37 -21.23
N LEU A 309 -3.10 -11.23 -20.32
CA LEU A 309 -2.78 -12.67 -20.28
C LEU A 309 -3.77 -13.54 -21.08
N GLY A 310 -4.65 -12.93 -21.88
CA GLY A 310 -5.54 -13.65 -22.79
C GLY A 310 -6.95 -13.93 -22.25
N TYR A 311 -7.32 -13.42 -21.08
CA TYR A 311 -8.73 -13.46 -20.62
C TYR A 311 -9.63 -12.50 -21.42
N GLY A 312 -9.03 -11.57 -22.17
CA GLY A 312 -9.74 -10.65 -23.05
C GLY A 312 -10.45 -9.50 -22.33
N PRO A 313 -11.14 -8.62 -23.08
CA PRO A 313 -11.77 -7.42 -22.53
C PRO A 313 -13.01 -7.72 -21.68
N GLY A 314 -13.53 -8.95 -21.71
CA GLY A 314 -14.68 -9.40 -20.92
C GLY A 314 -14.51 -9.16 -19.43
N VAL A 315 -13.27 -9.13 -18.93
CA VAL A 315 -12.95 -8.84 -17.52
C VAL A 315 -13.44 -7.44 -17.09
N PHE A 316 -13.66 -6.51 -18.03
CA PHE A 316 -14.19 -5.17 -17.75
C PHE A 316 -15.68 -5.01 -18.11
N THR A 317 -16.24 -5.86 -18.97
CA THR A 317 -17.62 -5.71 -19.44
C THR A 317 -18.62 -6.66 -18.79
N HIS A 318 -18.16 -7.73 -18.13
CA HIS A 318 -19.03 -8.66 -17.41
C HIS A 318 -19.90 -7.94 -16.36
N ASP A 319 -21.10 -8.49 -16.11
CA ASP A 319 -22.06 -8.00 -15.11
C ASP A 319 -22.28 -6.48 -15.15
N HIS A 320 -22.48 -5.96 -16.36
CA HIS A 320 -22.72 -4.54 -16.64
C HIS A 320 -21.63 -3.63 -16.06
N PHE A 321 -20.37 -3.93 -16.34
CA PHE A 321 -19.21 -3.18 -15.82
C PHE A 321 -19.09 -3.26 -14.29
N TYR A 322 -19.30 -4.45 -13.72
CA TYR A 322 -19.25 -4.71 -12.27
C TYR A 322 -18.07 -4.06 -11.57
N TRP A 323 -16.88 -4.14 -12.16
CA TRP A 323 -15.64 -3.56 -11.64
C TRP A 323 -15.75 -2.07 -11.29
N LEU A 324 -16.58 -1.30 -12.00
CA LEU A 324 -16.74 0.13 -11.81
C LEU A 324 -17.82 0.45 -10.78
N TRP A 325 -19.02 -0.11 -10.94
CA TRP A 325 -20.13 0.32 -10.08
C TRP A 325 -20.07 -0.27 -8.67
N ALA A 326 -19.48 -1.46 -8.47
CA ALA A 326 -19.37 -2.08 -7.14
C ALA A 326 -18.01 -1.75 -6.47
N PRO A 327 -16.86 -2.30 -6.93
CA PRO A 327 -15.56 -2.09 -6.27
C PRO A 327 -15.03 -0.66 -6.26
N TRP A 328 -15.52 0.22 -7.15
CA TRP A 328 -15.19 1.65 -7.12
C TRP A 328 -16.33 2.48 -6.52
N VAL A 329 -17.46 2.59 -7.21
CA VAL A 329 -18.54 3.50 -6.79
C VAL A 329 -19.16 3.06 -5.46
N GLY A 330 -19.57 1.79 -5.36
CA GLY A 330 -20.11 1.22 -4.12
C GLY A 330 -19.13 1.31 -2.96
N ALA A 331 -17.87 0.97 -3.20
CA ALA A 331 -16.84 1.04 -2.17
C ALA A 331 -16.57 2.47 -1.69
N ILE A 332 -16.42 3.45 -2.59
CA ILE A 332 -16.21 4.86 -2.23
C ILE A 332 -17.42 5.41 -1.48
N ALA A 333 -18.64 5.17 -1.97
CA ALA A 333 -19.86 5.60 -1.31
C ALA A 333 -19.97 5.01 0.10
N GLY A 334 -19.69 3.71 0.24
CA GLY A 334 -19.62 3.03 1.53
C GLY A 334 -18.55 3.62 2.44
N GLY A 335 -17.33 3.83 1.95
CA GLY A 335 -16.24 4.41 2.72
C GLY A 335 -16.55 5.81 3.25
N ILE A 336 -17.15 6.67 2.41
CA ILE A 336 -17.64 8.00 2.83
C ILE A 336 -18.71 7.86 3.92
N LEU A 337 -19.65 6.93 3.77
CA LEU A 337 -20.67 6.68 4.79
C LEU A 337 -20.04 6.23 6.12
N GLY A 338 -19.10 5.29 6.08
CA GLY A 338 -18.39 4.80 7.27
C GLY A 338 -17.59 5.90 7.99
N ALA A 339 -16.86 6.72 7.22
CA ALA A 339 -16.18 7.91 7.75
C ALA A 339 -17.17 8.91 8.37
N SER A 340 -18.29 9.18 7.70
CA SER A 340 -19.34 10.07 8.19
C SER A 340 -19.93 9.59 9.51
N VAL A 341 -20.22 8.29 9.64
CA VAL A 341 -20.75 7.71 10.88
C VAL A 341 -19.75 7.83 12.01
N TYR A 342 -18.47 7.53 11.77
CA TYR A 342 -17.45 7.69 12.81
C TYR A 342 -17.32 9.16 13.24
N ASP A 343 -17.30 10.08 12.28
CA ASP A 343 -17.11 11.49 12.55
C ASP A 343 -18.30 12.16 13.23
N ALA A 344 -19.52 11.82 12.82
CA ALA A 344 -20.73 12.42 13.36
C ALA A 344 -21.01 11.99 14.81
N PHE A 345 -20.59 10.79 15.21
CA PHE A 345 -21.01 10.20 16.48
C PHE A 345 -19.87 9.92 17.47
N LEU A 346 -18.63 9.73 17.01
CA LEU A 346 -17.53 9.27 17.87
C LEU A 346 -16.32 10.22 17.84
N TYR A 347 -15.98 10.78 16.68
CA TYR A 347 -14.81 11.62 16.54
C TYR A 347 -15.04 13.05 17.04
N ILE A 348 -14.09 13.58 17.81
CA ILE A 348 -14.15 14.94 18.35
C ILE A 348 -13.07 15.89 17.80
N GLY A 349 -12.24 15.41 16.85
CA GLY A 349 -11.15 16.20 16.26
C GLY A 349 -11.65 17.31 15.34
N ARG A 350 -10.99 18.47 15.38
CA ARG A 350 -11.36 19.71 14.67
C ARG A 350 -11.07 19.69 13.17
N ASP A 351 -10.29 18.71 12.71
CA ASP A 351 -9.95 18.45 11.32
C ASP A 351 -11.09 17.76 10.53
N SER A 352 -12.11 17.30 11.24
CA SER A 352 -13.33 16.78 10.62
C SER A 352 -14.24 17.89 10.10
N PRO A 353 -14.88 17.72 8.92
CA PRO A 353 -15.95 18.59 8.45
C PRO A 353 -17.14 18.68 9.41
N PHE A 354 -17.38 17.66 10.25
CA PHE A 354 -18.48 17.64 11.22
C PHE A 354 -18.21 18.49 12.47
N ASN A 355 -16.93 18.71 12.77
CA ASN A 355 -16.47 19.39 13.98
C ASN A 355 -15.80 20.73 13.68
N ALA A 356 -15.91 21.22 12.43
CA ALA A 356 -15.34 22.48 12.02
C ALA A 356 -15.92 23.62 12.88
N PRO A 357 -15.08 24.47 13.50
CA PRO A 357 -15.58 25.59 14.30
C PRO A 357 -16.51 26.46 13.45
N SER A 358 -17.68 26.80 13.97
CA SER A 358 -18.50 27.84 13.33
C SER A 358 -17.68 29.12 13.30
N ALA A 359 -17.64 29.83 12.15
CA ALA A 359 -16.93 31.11 12.01
C ALA A 359 -17.42 32.24 12.95
N ALA A 360 -18.33 31.94 13.87
CA ALA A 360 -19.03 32.87 14.75
C ALA A 360 -18.93 32.50 16.25
N ALA A 361 -17.87 31.81 16.68
CA ALA A 361 -17.62 31.51 18.10
C ALA A 361 -16.46 32.34 18.67
#